data_AF-A0A7C4VVN7-F1
#
_entry.id   AF-A0A7C4VVN7-F1
#
_cell.length_a   1.000
_cell.length_b   1.000
_cell.length_c   1.000
_cell.angle_alpha   90.00
_cell.angle_beta   90.00
_cell.angle_gamma   90.00
#
_symmetry.space_group_name_H-M   'P 1'
#
loop_
_entity.id
_entity.type
_entity.pdbx_description
1 polymer ?
#
loop_
_entity_poly.entity_id
_entity_poly.type
_entity_poly.pdbx_seq_one_letter_code
_entity_poly.pdbx_strand_id
1 'polypeptide(L)'
;MDITYKEIIAGVLLFTFLFILLLPTDFMISKQGSSEGLIKIPVSNPVLNILGASFSIQFDNEKDEILYGRGEKIDISSDTERTVLNKASGSIIIGIRELKNINISAASVLISGVLDNVFVDISSVNVTSKNLLIKGPVKIKISTATIKGELYIDEFSSDGKVEIIVDSASTNLTVYVKKRYENKVTIQGRNIIVKNW
;
A
#
# COMPACT_ATOMS: atom_id res chain seq x y z
N MET A 1 22.99 -18.29 -32.45
CA MET A 1 22.44 -19.15 -31.38
C MET A 1 21.12 -18.54 -31.01
N ASP A 2 20.02 -19.16 -31.44
CA ASP A 2 18.69 -18.58 -31.29
C ASP A 2 18.19 -18.81 -29.88
N ILE A 3 17.88 -17.71 -29.20
CA ILE A 3 17.28 -17.76 -27.86
C ILE A 3 15.88 -18.33 -28.01
N THR A 4 15.63 -19.46 -27.36
CA THR A 4 14.34 -20.12 -27.37
C THR A 4 13.35 -19.41 -26.46
N TYR A 5 12.06 -19.51 -26.75
CA TYR A 5 10.99 -18.87 -25.97
C TYR A 5 11.02 -19.23 -24.47
N LYS A 6 11.49 -20.43 -24.13
CA LYS A 6 11.65 -20.89 -22.74
C LYS A 6 12.77 -20.15 -22.00
N GLU A 7 13.85 -19.81 -22.69
CA GLU A 7 14.98 -19.05 -22.13
C GLU A 7 14.59 -17.60 -21.87
N ILE A 8 13.72 -17.02 -22.71
CA ILE A 8 13.15 -15.68 -22.49
C ILE A 8 12.29 -15.67 -21.22
N ILE A 9 11.40 -16.65 -21.05
CA ILE A 9 10.55 -16.76 -19.85
C ILE A 9 11.40 -16.97 -18.59
N ALA A 10 12.39 -17.86 -18.66
CA ALA A 10 13.31 -18.10 -17.55
C ALA A 10 14.10 -16.83 -17.18
N GLY A 11 14.56 -16.08 -18.18
CA GLY A 11 15.24 -14.81 -17.99
C GLY A 11 14.35 -13.75 -17.32
N VAL A 12 13.10 -13.61 -17.76
CA VAL A 12 12.14 -12.66 -17.17
C VAL A 12 11.80 -13.06 -15.73
N LEU A 13 11.51 -14.34 -15.46
CA LEU A 13 11.22 -14.80 -14.10
C LEU A 13 12.41 -14.64 -13.16
N LEU A 14 13.62 -14.96 -13.64
CA LEU A 14 14.86 -14.78 -12.88
C LEU A 14 15.13 -13.31 -12.59
N PHE A 15 14.95 -12.43 -13.57
CA PHE A 15 15.09 -10.98 -13.39
C PHE A 15 14.08 -10.45 -12.37
N THR A 16 12.82 -10.87 -12.46
CA THR A 16 11.76 -10.46 -11.51
C THR A 16 12.07 -10.95 -10.10
N PHE A 17 12.53 -12.19 -9.96
CA PHE A 17 12.94 -12.78 -8.69
C PHE A 17 14.16 -12.09 -8.07
N LEU A 18 15.19 -11.80 -8.87
CA LEU A 18 16.37 -11.04 -8.46
C LEU A 18 15.99 -9.61 -8.06
N PHE A 19 15.08 -8.97 -8.79
CA PHE A 19 14.58 -7.64 -8.46
C PHE A 19 13.86 -7.62 -7.10
N ILE A 20 13.07 -8.65 -6.81
CA ILE A 20 12.42 -8.82 -5.50
C ILE A 20 13.45 -9.07 -4.38
N LEU A 21 14.52 -9.82 -4.65
CA LEU A 21 15.61 -10.07 -3.70
C LEU A 21 16.50 -8.84 -3.45
N LEU A 22 16.63 -7.95 -4.44
CA LEU A 22 17.40 -6.70 -4.36
C LEU A 22 16.63 -5.55 -3.72
N LEU A 23 15.34 -5.72 -3.43
CA LEU A 23 14.62 -4.78 -2.57
C LEU A 23 15.19 -4.90 -1.15
N PRO A 24 15.67 -3.80 -0.54
CA PRO A 24 16.24 -3.83 0.79
C PRO A 24 15.18 -4.32 1.78
N THR A 25 15.43 -5.48 2.40
CA THR A 25 14.62 -6.05 3.48
C THR A 25 14.75 -5.28 4.80
N ASP A 26 15.53 -4.20 4.82
CA ASP A 26 15.84 -3.40 6.00
C ASP A 26 14.86 -2.23 6.21
N PHE A 27 13.57 -2.53 6.13
CA PHE A 27 12.56 -1.75 6.87
C PHE A 27 12.25 -2.46 8.21
N MET A 28 13.29 -2.97 8.86
CA MET A 28 13.26 -3.22 10.30
C MET A 28 13.46 -1.88 10.99
N ILE A 29 12.35 -1.31 11.50
CA ILE A 29 12.27 -0.69 12.83
C ILE A 29 13.62 -0.13 13.33
N SER A 30 14.17 0.88 12.66
CA SER A 30 15.10 1.78 13.33
C SER A 30 14.23 2.88 13.90
N LYS A 31 14.19 2.91 15.24
CA LYS A 31 13.73 4.07 16.00
C LYS A 31 14.28 5.32 15.31
N GLN A 32 13.33 6.13 14.86
CA GLN A 32 13.48 7.41 14.20
C GLN A 32 14.54 8.25 14.91
N GLY A 33 15.75 8.22 14.34
CA GLY A 33 16.93 8.88 14.85
C GLY A 33 17.83 9.32 13.69
N SER A 34 17.25 9.76 12.58
CA SER A 34 17.92 10.56 11.55
C SER A 34 16.91 11.05 10.51
N SER A 35 16.21 12.15 10.81
CA SER A 35 15.42 12.89 9.81
C SER A 35 16.30 13.58 8.74
N GLU A 36 17.64 13.41 8.78
CA GLU A 36 18.60 14.14 7.94
C GLU A 36 18.64 13.66 6.47
N GLY A 37 17.99 12.54 6.14
CA GLY A 37 18.04 11.93 4.79
C GLY A 37 16.72 11.89 4.02
N LEU A 38 15.63 12.46 4.54
CA LEU A 38 14.31 12.39 3.93
C LEU A 38 13.95 13.68 3.20
N ILE A 39 13.42 13.55 1.99
CA ILE A 39 12.74 14.63 1.27
C ILE A 39 11.27 14.64 1.73
N LYS A 40 10.74 15.84 1.98
CA LYS A 40 9.41 16.05 2.53
C LYS A 40 8.59 16.95 1.63
N ILE A 41 7.33 16.60 1.40
CA ILE A 41 6.39 17.39 0.59
C ILE A 41 5.05 17.45 1.30
N PRO A 42 4.44 18.64 1.46
CA PRO A 42 3.15 18.76 2.10
C PRO A 42 2.05 18.08 1.25
N VAL A 43 1.14 17.40 1.94
CA VAL A 43 -0.11 16.91 1.37
C VAL A 43 -1.05 18.10 1.32
N SER A 44 -1.22 18.66 0.12
CA SER A 44 -2.05 19.85 -0.11
C SER A 44 -3.33 19.56 -0.88
N ASN A 45 -3.42 18.37 -1.49
CA ASN A 45 -4.52 17.96 -2.33
C ASN A 45 -5.26 16.75 -1.76
N PRO A 46 -6.59 16.67 -1.93
CA PRO A 46 -7.39 15.58 -1.39
C PRO A 46 -7.21 14.25 -2.13
N VAL A 47 -6.60 14.26 -3.33
CA VAL A 47 -6.38 13.06 -4.14
C VAL A 47 -4.89 12.85 -4.39
N LEU A 48 -4.41 11.64 -4.10
CA LEU A 48 -3.03 11.22 -4.34
C LEU A 48 -3.01 10.04 -5.32
N ASN A 49 -2.30 10.20 -6.44
CA ASN A 49 -2.07 9.15 -7.41
C ASN A 49 -0.60 8.72 -7.35
N ILE A 50 -0.36 7.41 -7.27
CA ILE A 50 0.97 6.82 -7.19
C ILE A 50 1.13 5.83 -8.34
N LEU A 51 2.08 6.11 -9.23
CA LEU A 51 2.34 5.33 -10.44
C LEU A 51 3.76 4.78 -10.42
N GLY A 52 3.94 3.49 -10.71
CA GLY A 52 5.29 2.93 -10.76
C GLY A 52 5.43 1.43 -10.98
N ALA A 53 6.63 0.89 -10.78
CA ALA A 53 6.86 -0.55 -10.87
C ALA A 53 6.72 -1.25 -9.51
N SER A 54 7.38 -0.73 -8.45
CA SER A 54 7.31 -1.37 -7.12
C SER A 54 7.40 -0.38 -5.96
N PHE A 55 6.40 -0.36 -5.07
CA PHE A 55 6.39 0.51 -3.90
C PHE A 55 6.29 -0.24 -2.57
N SER A 56 6.98 0.29 -1.57
CA SER A 56 6.69 0.07 -0.16
C SER A 56 6.06 1.33 0.41
N ILE A 57 4.79 1.25 0.79
CA ILE A 57 3.99 2.38 1.26
C ILE A 57 3.65 2.17 2.72
N GLN A 58 4.00 3.16 3.53
CA GLN A 58 3.59 3.25 4.92
C GLN A 58 2.62 4.41 5.10
N PHE A 59 1.41 4.12 5.54
CA PHE A 59 0.41 5.13 5.87
C PHE A 59 0.60 5.64 7.31
N ASP A 60 0.46 6.94 7.50
CA ASP A 60 0.57 7.62 8.79
C ASP A 60 -0.59 8.61 8.93
N ASN A 61 -1.41 8.44 9.96
CA ASN A 61 -2.59 9.28 10.21
C ASN A 61 -2.29 10.54 11.03
N GLU A 62 -1.07 10.68 11.56
CA GLU A 62 -0.64 11.85 12.33
C GLU A 62 0.06 12.88 11.44
N LYS A 63 0.66 12.43 10.33
CA LYS A 63 1.36 13.28 9.35
C LYS A 63 0.42 13.89 8.31
N ASP A 64 0.85 15.03 7.80
CA ASP A 64 0.29 15.80 6.69
C ASP A 64 1.31 15.95 5.53
N GLU A 65 2.34 15.12 5.51
CA GLU A 65 3.44 15.17 4.55
C GLU A 65 3.71 13.81 3.91
N ILE A 66 4.20 13.83 2.68
CA ILE A 66 4.78 12.68 1.98
C ILE A 66 6.29 12.70 2.18
N LEU A 67 6.85 11.59 2.64
CA LEU A 67 8.28 11.43 2.90
C LEU A 67 8.88 10.34 2.01
N TYR A 68 10.03 10.62 1.41
CA TYR A 68 10.79 9.65 0.61
C TYR A 68 12.30 9.88 0.71
N GLY A 69 13.10 8.89 0.34
CA GLY A 69 14.56 8.93 0.50
C GLY A 69 15.28 9.90 -0.46
N ARG A 70 16.38 10.52 -0.04
CA ARG A 70 17.15 11.48 -0.87
C ARG A 70 17.75 10.90 -2.17
N GLY A 71 17.90 9.58 -2.27
CA GLY A 71 18.34 8.88 -3.50
C GLY A 71 17.19 8.52 -4.44
N GLU A 72 15.95 8.76 -4.02
CA GLU A 72 14.76 8.43 -4.76
C GLU A 72 14.38 9.61 -5.67
N LYS A 73 14.74 9.56 -6.96
CA LYS A 73 14.16 10.47 -7.96
C LYS A 73 12.68 10.13 -8.15
N ILE A 74 11.79 10.93 -7.58
CA ILE A 74 10.34 10.84 -7.76
C ILE A 74 9.94 12.04 -8.61
N ASP A 75 9.27 11.78 -9.73
CA ASP A 75 8.68 12.84 -10.53
C ASP A 75 7.32 13.20 -9.90
N ILE A 76 7.19 14.46 -9.52
CA ILE A 76 6.02 14.94 -8.78
C ILE A 76 5.37 16.04 -9.57
N SER A 77 4.10 15.84 -9.85
CA SER A 77 3.24 16.86 -10.46
C SER A 77 2.03 17.04 -9.58
N SER A 78 1.65 18.29 -9.34
CA SER A 78 0.53 18.63 -8.48
C SER A 78 -0.26 19.73 -9.16
N ASP A 79 -1.57 19.56 -9.25
CA ASP A 79 -2.50 20.62 -9.62
C ASP A 79 -3.34 21.01 -8.39
N THR A 80 -4.50 21.65 -8.56
CA THR A 80 -5.37 22.04 -7.44
C THR A 80 -6.24 20.90 -6.89
N GLU A 81 -6.34 19.79 -7.60
CA GLU A 81 -7.26 18.70 -7.29
C GLU A 81 -6.51 17.42 -6.88
N ARG A 82 -5.33 17.20 -7.45
CA ARG A 82 -4.57 15.95 -7.29
C ARG A 82 -3.07 16.17 -7.26
N THR A 83 -2.41 15.31 -6.50
CA THR A 83 -0.97 15.11 -6.51
C THR A 83 -0.67 13.78 -7.20
N VAL A 84 0.27 13.78 -8.14
CA VAL A 84 0.73 12.58 -8.84
C VAL A 84 2.21 12.35 -8.53
N LEU A 85 2.51 11.18 -7.97
CA LEU A 85 3.85 10.67 -7.76
C LEU A 85 4.13 9.60 -8.82
N ASN A 86 5.13 9.81 -9.66
CA ASN A 86 5.57 8.84 -10.65
C ASN A 86 7.01 8.39 -10.37
N LYS A 87 7.22 7.07 -10.29
CA LYS A 87 8.53 6.48 -9.98
C LYS A 87 8.66 5.05 -10.47
N ALA A 88 9.87 4.61 -10.80
CA ALA A 88 10.14 3.18 -11.00
C ALA A 88 9.94 2.34 -9.72
N SER A 89 10.59 2.67 -8.59
CA SER A 89 10.44 1.89 -7.36
C SER A 89 10.99 2.59 -6.11
N GLY A 90 10.39 2.42 -4.93
CA GLY A 90 10.91 3.04 -3.70
C GLY A 90 10.05 2.84 -2.44
N SER A 91 10.49 3.44 -1.34
CA SER A 91 9.78 3.47 -0.05
C SER A 91 9.25 4.86 0.26
N ILE A 92 7.95 4.96 0.54
CA ILE A 92 7.26 6.23 0.76
C ILE A 92 6.44 6.14 2.05
N ILE A 93 6.52 7.18 2.89
CA ILE A 93 5.58 7.39 4.00
C ILE A 93 4.57 8.45 3.55
N ILE A 94 3.28 8.17 3.73
CA ILE A 94 2.18 9.04 3.31
C ILE A 94 1.38 9.45 4.53
N GLY A 95 1.42 10.75 4.83
CA GLY A 95 0.46 11.40 5.73
C GLY A 95 -0.95 11.41 5.11
N ILE A 96 -1.94 10.86 5.80
CA ILE A 96 -3.30 10.70 5.24
C ILE A 96 -4.32 11.72 5.75
N ARG A 97 -3.94 12.62 6.67
CA ARG A 97 -4.87 13.50 7.38
C ARG A 97 -5.78 14.33 6.46
N GLU A 98 -5.23 14.81 5.35
CA GLU A 98 -5.95 15.64 4.37
C GLU A 98 -6.34 14.87 3.09
N LEU A 99 -5.98 13.59 3.00
CA LEU A 99 -6.27 12.74 1.85
C LEU A 99 -7.68 12.17 1.97
N LYS A 100 -8.42 12.25 0.87
CA LYS A 100 -9.72 11.58 0.71
C LYS A 100 -9.58 10.33 -0.14
N ASN A 101 -8.76 10.38 -1.18
CA ASN A 101 -8.56 9.28 -2.12
C ASN A 101 -7.08 9.05 -2.39
N ILE A 102 -6.66 7.80 -2.33
CA ILE A 102 -5.31 7.35 -2.68
C ILE A 102 -5.44 6.27 -3.74
N ASN A 103 -4.94 6.55 -4.94
CA ASN A 103 -4.94 5.61 -6.06
C ASN A 103 -3.52 5.13 -6.32
N ILE A 104 -3.28 3.83 -6.23
CA ILE A 104 -1.97 3.21 -6.41
C ILE A 104 -2.03 2.27 -7.61
N SER A 105 -1.19 2.54 -8.61
CA SER A 105 -1.01 1.67 -9.77
C SER A 105 0.46 1.28 -9.90
N ALA A 106 0.80 0.06 -9.54
CA ALA A 106 2.16 -0.46 -9.69
C ALA A 106 2.20 -1.97 -9.91
N ALA A 107 3.32 -2.53 -10.38
CA ALA A 107 3.41 -3.99 -10.54
C ALA A 107 3.48 -4.74 -9.20
N SER A 108 4.10 -4.13 -8.18
CA SER A 108 4.17 -4.69 -6.83
C SER A 108 3.96 -3.61 -5.77
N VAL A 109 3.14 -3.89 -4.77
CA VAL A 109 2.84 -2.95 -3.68
C VAL A 109 2.92 -3.66 -2.34
N LEU A 110 3.73 -3.13 -1.43
CA LEU A 110 3.68 -3.45 -0.02
C LEU A 110 2.99 -2.30 0.71
N ILE A 111 1.95 -2.59 1.49
CA ILE A 111 1.25 -1.60 2.33
C ILE A 111 1.37 -1.93 3.81
N SER A 112 1.52 -0.89 4.63
CA SER A 112 1.63 -0.96 6.09
C SER A 112 1.21 0.35 6.74
N GLY A 113 1.12 0.37 8.07
CA GLY A 113 0.88 1.61 8.83
C GLY A 113 -0.58 1.76 9.27
N VAL A 114 -1.06 3.00 9.37
CA VAL A 114 -2.38 3.31 9.92
C VAL A 114 -3.26 4.01 8.87
N LEU A 115 -4.46 3.48 8.66
CA LEU A 115 -5.50 4.08 7.82
C LEU A 115 -6.67 4.56 8.65
N ASP A 116 -7.14 5.76 8.33
CA ASP A 116 -8.29 6.40 8.96
C ASP A 116 -8.94 7.36 7.95
N ASN A 117 -10.26 7.26 7.80
CA ASN A 117 -11.10 8.16 7.02
C ASN A 117 -10.66 8.44 5.57
N VAL A 118 -10.13 7.42 4.89
CA VAL A 118 -9.58 7.55 3.53
C VAL A 118 -10.04 6.40 2.64
N PHE A 119 -10.24 6.68 1.35
CA PHE A 119 -10.44 5.67 0.31
C PHE A 119 -9.09 5.30 -0.33
N VAL A 120 -8.81 4.00 -0.39
CA VAL A 120 -7.59 3.47 -1.00
C VAL A 120 -7.97 2.52 -2.14
N ASP A 121 -7.51 2.82 -3.35
CA ASP A 121 -7.68 1.97 -4.53
C ASP A 121 -6.30 1.50 -5.01
N ILE A 122 -6.10 0.18 -5.08
CA ILE A 122 -4.84 -0.44 -5.46
C ILE A 122 -5.06 -1.33 -6.68
N SER A 123 -4.42 -0.99 -7.78
CA SER A 123 -4.31 -1.83 -8.98
C SER A 123 -2.86 -2.32 -9.10
N SER A 124 -2.62 -3.61 -8.87
CA SER A 124 -1.27 -4.16 -8.89
C SER A 124 -1.20 -5.60 -9.37
N VAL A 125 -0.05 -6.11 -9.78
CA VAL A 125 0.10 -7.55 -10.02
C VAL A 125 0.23 -8.30 -8.69
N ASN A 126 0.97 -7.73 -7.74
CA ASN A 126 1.19 -8.31 -6.42
C ASN A 126 0.93 -7.28 -5.33
N VAL A 127 0.19 -7.69 -4.29
CA VAL A 127 -0.04 -6.87 -3.10
C VAL A 127 0.36 -7.65 -1.86
N THR A 128 1.17 -7.03 -1.00
CA THR A 128 1.48 -7.55 0.33
C THR A 128 1.01 -6.56 1.38
N SER A 129 0.13 -6.98 2.26
CA SER A 129 -0.24 -6.20 3.44
C SER A 129 0.54 -6.66 4.65
N LYS A 130 1.17 -5.74 5.38
CA LYS A 130 1.92 -6.05 6.60
C LYS A 130 1.59 -5.02 7.67
N ASN A 131 1.06 -5.47 8.81
CA ASN A 131 0.77 -4.60 9.96
C ASN A 131 -0.04 -3.35 9.58
N LEU A 132 -0.99 -3.47 8.66
CA LEU A 132 -1.87 -2.36 8.30
C LEU A 132 -3.05 -2.34 9.28
N LEU A 133 -3.19 -1.22 9.99
CA LEU A 133 -4.18 -1.01 11.03
C LEU A 133 -5.22 0.01 10.58
N ILE A 134 -6.49 -0.34 10.68
CA ILE A 134 -7.62 0.52 10.31
C ILE A 134 -8.26 1.03 11.61
N LYS A 135 -8.21 2.36 11.81
CA LYS A 135 -8.71 3.06 13.02
C LYS A 135 -9.95 3.93 12.79
N GLY A 136 -10.58 3.80 11.62
CA GLY A 136 -11.80 4.54 11.30
C GLY A 136 -12.47 4.05 10.02
N PRO A 137 -13.45 4.80 9.51
CA PRO A 137 -14.18 4.45 8.29
C PRO A 137 -13.21 4.45 7.12
N VAL A 138 -13.04 3.31 6.47
CA VAL A 138 -12.10 3.16 5.36
C VAL A 138 -12.74 2.29 4.31
N LYS A 139 -12.51 2.61 3.05
CA LYS A 139 -12.83 1.72 1.94
C LYS A 139 -11.55 1.39 1.20
N ILE A 140 -11.20 0.10 1.15
CA ILE A 140 -10.04 -0.42 0.44
C ILE A 140 -10.54 -1.25 -0.73
N LYS A 141 -10.14 -0.88 -1.94
CA LYS A 141 -10.29 -1.72 -3.14
C LYS A 141 -8.93 -2.21 -3.59
N ILE A 142 -8.82 -3.51 -3.84
CA ILE A 142 -7.60 -4.13 -4.34
C ILE A 142 -7.94 -4.99 -5.54
N SER A 143 -7.44 -4.61 -6.70
CA SER A 143 -7.48 -5.38 -7.94
C SER A 143 -6.09 -5.94 -8.19
N THR A 144 -5.90 -7.26 -8.07
CA THR A 144 -4.57 -7.85 -8.15
C THR A 144 -4.53 -9.29 -8.68
N ALA A 145 -3.38 -9.76 -9.15
CA ALA A 145 -3.23 -11.19 -9.45
C ALA A 145 -3.01 -11.98 -8.16
N THR A 146 -2.19 -11.44 -7.24
CA THR A 146 -1.96 -12.05 -5.92
C THR A 146 -2.06 -11.04 -4.79
N ILE A 147 -2.64 -11.46 -3.66
CA ILE A 147 -2.58 -10.72 -2.40
C ILE A 147 -2.19 -11.65 -1.25
N LYS A 148 -1.33 -11.17 -0.35
CA LYS A 148 -1.01 -11.87 0.89
C LYS A 148 -0.81 -10.94 2.09
N GLY A 149 -0.95 -11.52 3.28
CA GLY A 149 -0.55 -10.91 4.54
C GLY A 149 -1.72 -10.63 5.48
N GLU A 150 -1.62 -9.56 6.26
CA GLU A 150 -2.52 -9.32 7.39
C GLU A 150 -3.03 -7.88 7.44
N LEU A 151 -4.30 -7.74 7.83
CA LEU A 151 -5.00 -6.48 8.09
C LEU A 151 -5.60 -6.53 9.49
N TYR A 152 -5.55 -5.42 10.20
CA TYR A 152 -6.12 -5.28 11.54
C TYR A 152 -7.15 -4.16 11.53
N ILE A 153 -8.35 -4.43 12.02
CA ILE A 153 -9.40 -3.44 12.23
C ILE A 153 -9.53 -3.26 13.73
N ASP A 154 -9.26 -2.04 14.19
CA ASP A 154 -9.33 -1.65 15.60
C ASP A 154 -10.71 -1.09 15.96
N GLU A 155 -10.90 -0.73 17.22
CA GLU A 155 -12.04 0.05 17.65
C GLU A 155 -12.01 1.47 17.06
N PHE A 156 -13.18 1.97 16.64
CA PHE A 156 -13.32 3.34 16.15
C PHE A 156 -14.69 3.94 16.46
N SER A 157 -14.67 5.20 16.89
CA SER A 157 -15.83 5.90 17.47
C SER A 157 -16.87 6.33 16.43
N SER A 158 -16.49 6.45 15.16
CA SER A 158 -17.37 6.93 14.10
C SER A 158 -18.46 5.92 13.72
N ASP A 159 -19.61 6.43 13.26
CA ASP A 159 -20.72 5.63 12.70
C ASP A 159 -20.43 5.06 11.31
N GLY A 160 -19.24 5.30 10.76
CA GLY A 160 -18.84 4.76 9.47
C GLY A 160 -18.58 3.25 9.50
N LYS A 161 -18.27 2.71 8.31
CA LYS A 161 -17.99 1.29 8.10
C LYS A 161 -16.62 1.10 7.46
N VAL A 162 -16.07 -0.09 7.65
CA VAL A 162 -14.89 -0.56 6.92
C VAL A 162 -15.35 -1.47 5.80
N GLU A 163 -15.00 -1.14 4.57
CA GLU A 163 -15.32 -1.94 3.39
C GLU A 163 -14.02 -2.36 2.70
N ILE A 164 -13.76 -3.67 2.63
CA ILE A 164 -12.60 -4.24 1.96
C ILE A 164 -13.11 -5.05 0.78
N ILE A 165 -12.75 -4.66 -0.43
CA ILE A 165 -13.09 -5.35 -1.67
C ILE A 165 -11.79 -5.82 -2.32
N VAL A 166 -11.65 -7.13 -2.49
CA VAL A 166 -10.48 -7.72 -3.13
C VAL A 166 -10.93 -8.55 -4.33
N ASP A 167 -10.60 -8.06 -5.52
CA ASP A 167 -10.67 -8.81 -6.75
C ASP A 167 -9.29 -9.39 -7.06
N SER A 168 -9.13 -10.70 -6.80
CA SER A 168 -7.86 -11.38 -6.96
C SER A 168 -7.99 -12.82 -7.46
N ALA A 169 -7.03 -13.24 -8.27
CA ALA A 169 -6.91 -14.63 -8.71
C ALA A 169 -6.37 -15.55 -7.60
N SER A 170 -5.46 -15.05 -6.74
CA SER A 170 -4.89 -15.78 -5.61
C SER A 170 -4.85 -14.92 -4.35
N THR A 171 -5.44 -15.42 -3.27
CA THR A 171 -5.62 -14.67 -2.03
C THR A 171 -5.16 -15.49 -0.84
N ASN A 172 -4.23 -14.94 -0.07
CA ASN A 172 -3.80 -15.42 1.24
C ASN A 172 -3.78 -14.25 2.24
N LEU A 173 -4.96 -13.66 2.45
CA LEU A 173 -5.15 -12.50 3.30
C LEU A 173 -5.91 -12.90 4.56
N THR A 174 -5.39 -12.53 5.73
CA THR A 174 -6.11 -12.64 7.00
C THR A 174 -6.51 -11.25 7.48
N VAL A 175 -7.79 -11.06 7.76
CA VAL A 175 -8.34 -9.84 8.35
C VAL A 175 -8.70 -10.12 9.80
N TYR A 176 -8.04 -9.44 10.72
CA TYR A 176 -8.31 -9.49 12.14
C TYR A 176 -9.22 -8.33 12.53
N VAL A 177 -10.42 -8.65 13.01
CA VAL A 177 -11.43 -7.67 13.43
C VAL A 177 -11.52 -7.63 14.95
N LYS A 178 -11.44 -6.44 15.54
CA LYS A 178 -11.62 -6.26 16.97
C LYS A 178 -13.00 -6.77 17.39
N LYS A 179 -13.07 -7.55 18.48
CA LYS A 179 -14.35 -8.00 19.03
C LYS A 179 -15.32 -6.82 19.23
N ARG A 180 -16.61 -7.03 18.90
CA ARG A 180 -17.73 -6.06 18.94
C ARG A 180 -17.80 -5.08 17.77
N TYR A 181 -16.85 -5.09 16.85
CA TYR A 181 -16.82 -4.23 15.67
C TYR A 181 -17.11 -4.98 14.36
N GLU A 182 -17.42 -6.28 14.42
CA GLU A 182 -17.66 -7.14 13.26
C GLU A 182 -18.83 -6.64 12.40
N ASN A 183 -19.86 -6.06 13.02
CA ASN A 183 -21.03 -5.51 12.33
C ASN A 183 -20.73 -4.23 11.52
N LYS A 184 -19.57 -3.58 11.76
CA LYS A 184 -19.13 -2.40 11.01
C LYS A 184 -18.22 -2.76 9.83
N VAL A 185 -17.91 -4.03 9.62
CA VAL A 185 -16.97 -4.49 8.62
C VAL A 185 -17.69 -5.26 7.52
N THR A 186 -17.39 -4.93 6.26
CA THR A 186 -17.84 -5.69 5.09
C THR A 186 -16.61 -6.09 4.29
N ILE A 187 -16.46 -7.39 4.03
CA ILE A 187 -15.34 -7.95 3.27
C ILE A 187 -15.91 -8.70 2.08
N GLN A 188 -15.43 -8.35 0.89
CA GLN A 188 -15.76 -8.99 -0.38
C GLN A 188 -14.48 -9.50 -1.02
N GLY A 189 -14.46 -10.77 -1.40
CA GLY A 189 -13.30 -11.39 -2.04
C GLY A 189 -13.27 -12.89 -1.81
N ARG A 190 -12.44 -13.60 -2.56
CA ARG A 190 -12.28 -15.05 -2.45
C ARG A 190 -11.14 -15.39 -1.49
N ASN A 191 -11.30 -16.47 -0.71
CA ASN A 191 -10.27 -17.04 0.17
C ASN A 191 -9.66 -16.05 1.18
N ILE A 192 -10.44 -15.07 1.65
CA ILE A 192 -10.04 -14.18 2.74
C ILE A 192 -10.44 -14.83 4.06
N ILE A 193 -9.49 -14.96 4.98
CA ILE A 193 -9.75 -15.48 6.33
C ILE A 193 -10.10 -14.30 7.23
N VAL A 194 -11.24 -14.36 7.92
CA VAL A 194 -11.62 -13.34 8.91
C VAL A 194 -11.52 -13.95 10.30
N LYS A 195 -10.82 -13.27 11.21
CA LYS A 195 -10.63 -13.70 12.60
C LYS A 195 -10.97 -12.57 13.55
N ASN A 196 -11.43 -12.93 14.74
CA ASN A 196 -11.57 -11.96 15.82
C ASN A 196 -10.28 -11.89 16.63
N TRP A 197 -9.95 -10.69 17.15
CA TRP A 197 -8.84 -10.49 18.08
C TRP A 197 -9.21 -9.55 19.24
#